data_AF-A0A178UUM8-F1
#
_entry.id   AF-A0A178UUM8-F1
#
_cell.length_a   1.000
_cell.length_b   1.000
_cell.length_c   1.000
_cell.angle_alpha   90.00
_cell.angle_beta   90.00
_cell.angle_gamma   90.00
#
_symmetry.space_group_name_H-M   'P 1'
#
loop_
_entity.id
_entity.type
_entity.pdbx_description
1 polymer ?
#
loop_
_entity_poly.entity_id
_entity_poly.type
_entity_poly.pdbx_seq_one_letter_code
_entity_poly.pdbx_strand_id
1 'polypeptide(L)'
;MIPAAGAFVIVEMLYSSDLLAIVGAGEQASLSPRRLCLFKTTTGLPLRELNFLTSILAVRMNKKRLVVVLLEKTFVYDLNTLVMLDTIDTVPNPKGLSAFSPSLEGCYLAVPASTTKGSVLVYNVMDLQSHSEIDAHRSPLAAIALSSNGMYIATASEQGTLIRVHLVSEATKSYSFRRGTYPSTIYSLSFGPSTQLPDILIATSSSGSIHAFSLSLAINQRSKRSTSFLGSVLPDSVSDALDPAHHHVLQNAVSSGIRSYAVVRKIDKLEGTSSPSHFTSLRATVSVITYNGYFQEYTLSINNKNESLWTLEREFNLFSITTG
;
A
#
# COMPACT_ATOMS: atom_id res chain seq x y z
N MET A 1 14.35 26.02 -10.99
CA MET A 1 15.07 25.85 -9.70
C MET A 1 14.04 25.29 -8.74
N ILE A 2 14.12 24.00 -8.37
CA ILE A 2 13.37 23.54 -7.18
C ILE A 2 13.77 24.50 -6.05
N PRO A 3 12.86 25.03 -5.21
CA PRO A 3 13.28 25.88 -4.12
C PRO A 3 14.18 25.04 -3.19
N ALA A 4 15.49 25.08 -3.46
CA ALA A 4 16.51 24.22 -2.87
C ALA A 4 16.89 24.69 -1.46
N ALA A 5 15.98 25.40 -0.78
CA ALA A 5 16.24 26.10 0.46
C ALA A 5 15.16 25.79 1.52
N GLY A 6 14.82 24.52 1.70
CA GLY A 6 14.18 24.06 2.94
C GLY A 6 13.62 22.65 2.90
N ALA A 7 13.16 22.18 4.06
CA ALA A 7 12.67 20.81 4.24
C ALA A 7 11.21 20.61 3.80
N PHE A 8 10.94 19.43 3.24
CA PHE A 8 9.60 18.98 2.85
C PHE A 8 9.21 17.73 3.65
N VAL A 9 7.95 17.63 4.06
CA VAL A 9 7.39 16.46 4.76
C VAL A 9 6.67 15.51 3.82
N ILE A 10 6.15 16.01 2.69
CA ILE A 10 5.45 15.21 1.68
C ILE A 10 5.95 15.66 0.30
N VAL A 11 6.34 14.69 -0.52
CA VAL A 11 6.60 14.85 -1.95
C VAL A 11 5.94 13.67 -2.66
N GLU A 12 4.83 13.93 -3.33
CA GLU A 12 4.04 12.91 -4.02
C GLU A 12 4.11 13.13 -5.54
N MET A 13 4.34 12.05 -6.30
CA MET A 13 4.48 12.09 -7.75
C MET A 13 3.21 11.65 -8.45
N LEU A 14 2.86 12.30 -9.57
CA LEU A 14 1.82 11.78 -10.46
C LEU A 14 2.46 10.86 -11.49
N TYR A 15 2.52 9.56 -11.19
CA TYR A 15 3.19 8.55 -12.01
C TYR A 15 4.63 8.97 -12.35
N SER A 16 4.97 9.01 -13.65
CA SER A 16 6.24 9.49 -14.19
C SER A 16 6.13 10.86 -14.86
N SER A 17 5.09 11.65 -14.54
CA SER A 17 4.95 13.01 -15.05
C SER A 17 5.89 13.98 -14.33
N ASP A 18 5.95 15.22 -14.82
CA ASP A 18 6.70 16.31 -14.22
C ASP A 18 5.94 17.04 -13.10
N LEU A 19 4.75 16.57 -12.74
CA LEU A 19 3.93 17.14 -11.67
C LEU A 19 4.25 16.49 -10.31
N LEU A 20 4.62 17.33 -9.35
CA LEU A 20 4.79 16.98 -7.94
C LEU A 20 3.76 17.71 -7.08
N ALA A 21 3.29 17.03 -6.05
CA ALA A 21 2.51 17.62 -4.96
C ALA A 21 3.39 17.66 -3.71
N ILE A 22 3.71 18.87 -3.24
CA ILE A 22 4.74 19.12 -2.24
C ILE A 22 4.15 19.84 -1.02
N VAL A 23 4.52 19.40 0.18
CA VAL A 23 4.16 20.04 1.46
C VAL A 23 5.43 20.31 2.26
N GLY A 24 5.59 21.55 2.74
CA GLY A 24 6.76 21.98 3.51
C GLY A 24 6.74 21.52 4.97
N ALA A 25 7.92 21.49 5.60
CA ALA A 25 8.10 21.01 6.98
C ALA A 25 7.85 22.06 8.08
N GLY A 26 7.62 23.32 7.73
CA GLY A 26 7.34 24.41 8.66
C GLY A 26 8.56 25.24 9.08
N GLU A 27 9.75 24.96 8.54
CA GLU A 27 10.98 25.71 8.86
C GLU A 27 10.89 27.20 8.46
N GLN A 28 10.09 27.50 7.44
CA GLN A 28 9.83 28.84 6.94
C GLN A 28 8.34 29.00 6.65
N ALA A 29 7.83 30.23 6.68
CA ALA A 29 6.41 30.52 6.41
C ALA A 29 5.95 30.06 5.01
N SER A 30 6.85 30.10 4.03
CA SER A 30 6.66 29.57 2.67
C SER A 30 6.53 28.05 2.63
N LEU A 31 7.10 27.35 3.61
CA LEU A 31 7.13 25.89 3.74
C LEU A 31 6.17 25.40 4.83
N SER A 32 5.00 26.03 4.96
CA SER A 32 3.99 25.62 5.94
C SER A 32 3.53 24.17 5.72
N PRO A 33 3.36 23.35 6.78
CA PRO A 33 2.78 22.00 6.69
C PRO A 33 1.29 22.03 6.36
N ARG A 34 0.69 23.22 6.29
CA ARG A 34 -0.72 23.45 5.93
C ARG A 34 -0.89 23.93 4.50
N ARG A 35 0.20 23.98 3.72
CA ARG A 35 0.20 24.45 2.34
C ARG A 35 0.61 23.32 1.41
N LEU A 36 -0.25 23.02 0.45
CA LEU A 36 0.06 22.14 -0.67
C LEU A 36 0.50 22.97 -1.86
N CYS A 37 1.66 22.67 -2.43
CA CYS A 37 2.15 23.27 -3.67
C CYS A 37 2.19 22.21 -4.77
N LEU A 38 1.47 22.45 -5.87
CA LEU A 38 1.62 21.70 -7.10
C LEU A 38 2.78 22.30 -7.89
N PHE A 39 3.83 21.53 -8.11
CA PHE A 39 5.09 21.99 -8.66
C PHE A 39 5.43 21.22 -9.93
N LYS A 40 5.84 21.93 -10.99
CA LYS A 40 6.25 21.32 -12.24
C LYS A 40 7.77 21.29 -12.35
N THR A 41 8.34 20.09 -12.42
CA THR A 41 9.81 19.89 -12.38
C THR A 41 10.51 20.38 -13.63
N THR A 42 9.89 20.26 -14.81
CA THR A 42 10.46 20.71 -16.09
C THR A 42 10.63 22.23 -16.15
N THR A 43 9.63 22.99 -15.71
CA THR A 43 9.72 24.46 -15.65
C THR A 43 10.41 24.94 -14.38
N GLY A 44 10.45 24.11 -13.34
CA GLY A 44 10.96 24.47 -12.02
C GLY A 44 10.14 25.57 -11.34
N LEU A 45 8.83 25.59 -11.57
CA LEU A 45 7.91 26.63 -11.10
C LEU A 45 6.71 26.00 -10.38
N PRO A 46 6.18 26.66 -9.33
CA PRO A 46 4.91 26.29 -8.73
C PRO A 46 3.78 26.61 -9.73
N LEU A 47 2.86 25.66 -9.90
CA LEU A 47 1.64 25.83 -10.70
C LEU A 47 0.54 26.47 -9.86
N ARG A 48 0.26 25.90 -8.69
CA ARG A 48 -0.86 26.28 -7.82
C ARG A 48 -0.56 25.94 -6.37
N GLU A 49 -1.18 26.69 -5.46
CA GLU A 49 -1.09 26.46 -4.02
C GLU A 49 -2.49 26.33 -3.41
N LEU A 50 -2.64 25.41 -2.46
CA LEU A 50 -3.85 25.24 -1.66
C LEU A 50 -3.48 25.37 -0.17
N ASN A 51 -4.28 26.12 0.59
CA ASN A 51 -4.07 26.34 2.02
C ASN A 51 -5.15 25.64 2.83
N PHE A 52 -4.75 24.99 3.91
CA PHE A 52 -5.60 24.20 4.78
C PHE A 52 -5.57 24.76 6.21
N LEU A 53 -6.61 24.45 6.99
CA LEU A 53 -6.72 24.93 8.37
C LEU A 53 -5.73 24.23 9.31
N THR A 54 -5.49 22.94 9.09
CA THR A 54 -4.54 22.11 9.86
C THR A 54 -3.47 21.51 8.94
N SER A 55 -2.47 20.86 9.55
CA SER A 55 -1.40 20.19 8.81
C SER A 55 -1.94 19.10 7.89
N ILE A 56 -1.37 19.03 6.69
CA ILE A 56 -1.61 17.98 5.72
C ILE A 56 -0.82 16.75 6.16
N LEU A 57 -1.49 15.60 6.26
CA LEU A 57 -0.90 14.34 6.74
C LEU A 57 -0.61 13.37 5.59
N ALA A 58 -1.39 13.43 4.52
CA ALA A 58 -1.11 12.69 3.29
C ALA A 58 -1.71 13.41 2.06
N VAL A 59 -1.10 13.19 0.90
CA VAL A 59 -1.60 13.63 -0.40
C VAL A 59 -1.62 12.43 -1.33
N ARG A 60 -2.71 12.22 -2.06
CA ARG A 60 -2.82 11.16 -3.07
C ARG A 60 -3.39 11.75 -4.35
N MET A 61 -2.96 11.27 -5.52
CA MET A 61 -3.49 11.78 -6.78
C MET A 61 -3.47 10.74 -7.90
N ASN A 62 -4.40 10.89 -8.84
CA ASN A 62 -4.38 10.25 -10.15
C ASN A 62 -4.66 11.30 -11.23
N LYS A 63 -4.93 10.90 -12.47
CA LYS A 63 -5.12 11.83 -13.60
C LYS A 63 -6.37 12.73 -13.48
N LYS A 64 -7.27 12.48 -12.52
CA LYS A 64 -8.57 13.16 -12.37
C LYS A 64 -8.80 13.74 -10.98
N ARG A 65 -8.23 13.14 -9.94
CA ARG A 65 -8.50 13.47 -8.54
C ARG A 65 -7.21 13.78 -7.79
N LEU A 66 -7.30 14.80 -6.95
CA LEU A 66 -6.34 15.13 -5.91
C LEU A 66 -7.04 14.96 -4.56
N VAL A 67 -6.47 14.15 -3.69
CA VAL A 67 -6.99 13.86 -2.35
C VAL A 67 -6.01 14.39 -1.32
N VAL A 68 -6.51 15.14 -0.34
CA VAL A 68 -5.71 15.74 0.73
C VAL A 68 -6.27 15.30 2.07
N VAL A 69 -5.47 14.58 2.85
CA VAL A 69 -5.86 13.99 4.15
C VAL A 69 -5.33 14.87 5.28
N LEU A 70 -6.22 15.32 6.14
CA LEU A 70 -5.93 16.02 7.39
C LEU A 70 -6.26 15.10 8.57
N LEU A 71 -6.21 15.62 9.80
CA LEU A 71 -6.47 14.84 11.01
C LEU A 71 -7.89 14.25 11.06
N GLU A 72 -8.93 15.05 10.77
CA GLU A 72 -10.34 14.63 10.91
C GLU A 72 -11.16 14.85 9.64
N LYS A 73 -10.50 15.25 8.54
CA LYS A 73 -11.14 15.52 7.25
C LYS A 73 -10.27 15.04 6.12
N THR A 74 -10.89 14.57 5.05
CA THR A 74 -10.24 14.34 3.77
C THR A 74 -10.96 15.13 2.68
N PHE A 75 -10.22 15.92 1.93
CA PHE A 75 -10.74 16.71 0.82
C PHE A 75 -10.48 16.03 -0.51
N VAL A 76 -11.48 16.01 -1.38
CA VAL A 76 -11.40 15.50 -2.76
C VAL A 76 -11.52 16.67 -3.71
N TYR A 77 -10.53 16.85 -4.58
CA TYR A 77 -10.49 17.90 -5.60
C TYR A 77 -10.44 17.27 -6.99
N ASP A 78 -10.94 17.99 -8.00
CA ASP A 78 -10.56 17.74 -9.38
C ASP A 78 -9.11 18.19 -9.60
N LEU A 79 -8.22 17.32 -10.08
CA LEU A 79 -6.80 17.64 -10.20
C LEU A 79 -6.53 18.76 -11.22
N ASN A 80 -7.36 18.90 -12.25
CA ASN A 80 -7.10 19.82 -13.36
C ASN A 80 -7.59 21.24 -13.05
N THR A 81 -8.77 21.34 -12.45
CA THR A 81 -9.43 22.60 -12.11
C THR A 81 -9.14 23.06 -10.69
N LEU A 82 -8.75 22.14 -9.80
CA LEU A 82 -8.59 22.32 -8.35
C LEU A 82 -9.85 22.80 -7.63
N VAL A 83 -11.01 22.57 -8.24
CA VAL A 83 -12.30 22.74 -7.56
C VAL A 83 -12.44 21.64 -6.51
N MET A 84 -12.81 22.03 -5.28
CA MET A 84 -13.17 21.07 -4.23
C MET A 84 -14.48 20.38 -4.65
N LEU A 85 -14.44 19.07 -4.79
CA LEU A 85 -15.58 18.25 -5.19
C LEU A 85 -16.34 17.72 -3.98
N ASP A 86 -15.62 17.26 -2.96
CA ASP A 86 -16.24 16.78 -1.73
C ASP A 86 -15.33 16.91 -0.50
N THR A 87 -15.94 16.85 0.69
CA THR A 87 -15.27 16.78 2.00
C THR A 87 -15.80 15.57 2.77
N ILE A 88 -14.90 14.66 3.10
CA ILE A 88 -15.20 13.47 3.90
C ILE A 88 -14.78 13.76 5.34
N ASP A 89 -15.75 13.77 6.26
CA ASP A 89 -15.45 13.78 7.70
C ASP A 89 -14.94 12.39 8.11
N THR A 90 -13.77 12.34 8.73
CA THR A 90 -13.11 11.09 9.14
C THR A 90 -12.96 11.03 10.64
N VAL A 91 -12.76 9.83 11.19
CA VAL A 91 -12.23 9.70 12.54
C VAL A 91 -10.81 10.31 12.61
N PRO A 92 -10.31 10.67 13.81
CA PRO A 92 -8.95 11.15 13.97
C PRO A 92 -7.91 10.19 13.37
N ASN A 93 -7.17 10.67 12.38
CA ASN A 93 -6.16 9.94 11.61
C ASN A 93 -4.77 10.60 11.74
N PRO A 94 -4.16 10.61 12.94
CA PRO A 94 -2.90 11.32 13.19
C PRO A 94 -1.72 10.78 12.40
N LYS A 95 -1.80 9.55 11.86
CA LYS A 95 -0.77 8.93 11.04
C LYS A 95 -0.93 9.22 9.54
N GLY A 96 -1.98 9.94 9.12
CA GLY A 96 -2.29 10.18 7.71
C GLY A 96 -2.56 8.89 6.93
N LEU A 97 -2.97 7.82 7.61
CA LEU A 97 -3.10 6.49 7.03
C LEU A 97 -4.17 6.51 5.94
N SER A 98 -3.76 6.19 4.71
CA SER A 98 -4.65 6.19 3.55
C SER A 98 -4.09 5.31 2.45
N ALA A 99 -4.99 4.67 1.71
CA ALA A 99 -4.67 4.02 0.44
C ALA A 99 -5.55 4.58 -0.68
N PHE A 100 -5.00 4.68 -1.88
CA PHE A 100 -5.69 5.26 -3.01
C PHE A 100 -5.42 4.45 -4.27
N SER A 101 -6.48 4.09 -4.98
CA SER A 101 -6.39 3.37 -6.24
C SER A 101 -6.12 4.34 -7.39
N PRO A 102 -5.05 4.13 -8.19
CA PRO A 102 -4.77 4.95 -9.35
C PRO A 102 -5.74 4.70 -10.52
N SER A 103 -6.48 3.57 -10.50
CA SER A 103 -7.47 3.22 -11.53
C SER A 103 -8.63 4.22 -11.55
N LEU A 104 -9.09 4.58 -12.75
CA LEU A 104 -10.27 5.43 -12.93
C LEU A 104 -11.59 4.65 -12.81
N GLU A 105 -11.58 3.36 -13.11
CA GLU A 105 -12.76 2.48 -12.99
C GLU A 105 -12.97 2.02 -11.53
N GLY A 106 -11.87 1.72 -10.84
CA GLY A 106 -11.86 1.31 -9.43
C GLY A 106 -11.26 2.40 -8.57
N CYS A 107 -11.74 3.63 -8.69
CA CYS A 107 -11.12 4.81 -8.08
C CYS A 107 -11.55 4.98 -6.62
N TYR A 108 -11.00 4.15 -5.76
CA TYR A 108 -11.32 4.14 -4.34
C TYR A 108 -10.25 4.81 -3.50
N LEU A 109 -10.71 5.53 -2.47
CA LEU A 109 -9.95 5.97 -1.33
C LEU A 109 -10.32 5.08 -0.14
N ALA A 110 -9.31 4.63 0.61
CA ALA A 110 -9.50 3.91 1.85
C ALA A 110 -8.83 4.68 3.00
N VAL A 111 -9.60 4.94 4.06
CA VAL A 111 -9.15 5.63 5.29
C VAL A 111 -9.69 4.90 6.52
N PRO A 112 -9.08 5.05 7.71
CA PRO A 112 -9.64 4.49 8.94
C PRO A 112 -11.08 4.97 9.19
N ALA A 113 -11.95 4.06 9.60
CA ALA A 113 -13.32 4.33 10.07
C ALA A 113 -13.45 4.27 11.60
N SER A 114 -12.43 3.79 12.30
CA SER A 114 -12.41 3.68 13.76
C SER A 114 -11.02 3.96 14.33
N THR A 115 -10.97 4.57 15.51
CA THR A 115 -9.75 4.78 16.30
C THR A 115 -9.45 3.65 17.29
N THR A 116 -10.42 2.75 17.52
CA THR A 116 -10.32 1.66 18.50
C THR A 116 -10.35 0.28 17.85
N LYS A 117 -10.94 0.16 16.66
CA LYS A 117 -10.99 -1.05 15.85
C LYS A 117 -10.24 -0.86 14.55
N GLY A 118 -9.94 -1.96 13.89
CA GLY A 118 -9.30 -1.95 12.57
C GLY A 118 -10.33 -1.88 11.46
N SER A 119 -11.16 -0.83 11.45
CA SER A 119 -12.23 -0.65 10.46
C SER A 119 -11.79 0.36 9.39
N VAL A 120 -12.14 0.10 8.13
CA VAL A 120 -11.76 0.92 6.97
C VAL A 120 -13.00 1.44 6.27
N LEU A 121 -13.09 2.75 6.08
CA LEU A 121 -14.03 3.37 5.14
C LEU A 121 -13.44 3.27 3.73
N VAL A 122 -14.20 2.70 2.81
CA VAL A 122 -13.91 2.71 1.38
C VAL A 122 -14.87 3.67 0.69
N TYR A 123 -14.31 4.67 0.03
CA TYR A 123 -15.04 5.76 -0.59
C TYR A 123 -14.70 5.83 -2.08
N ASN A 124 -15.72 5.90 -2.94
CA ASN A 124 -15.54 6.06 -4.39
C ASN A 124 -15.33 7.55 -4.70
N VAL A 125 -14.12 7.92 -5.10
CA VAL A 125 -13.77 9.35 -5.33
C VAL A 125 -14.22 9.87 -6.69
N MET A 126 -14.71 9.00 -7.59
CA MET A 126 -15.26 9.41 -8.87
C MET A 126 -16.74 9.74 -8.73
N ASP A 127 -17.49 8.87 -8.05
CA ASP A 127 -18.93 9.01 -7.79
C ASP A 127 -19.24 9.87 -6.57
N LEU A 128 -18.22 10.20 -5.77
CA LEU A 128 -18.32 11.01 -4.55
C LEU A 128 -19.30 10.44 -3.53
N GLN A 129 -19.16 9.14 -3.24
CA GLN A 129 -20.01 8.46 -2.27
C GLN A 129 -19.26 7.39 -1.49
N SER A 130 -19.72 7.16 -0.25
CA SER A 130 -19.28 6.02 0.55
C SER A 130 -19.68 4.72 -0.14
N HIS A 131 -18.71 3.82 -0.34
CA HIS A 131 -18.93 2.53 -1.00
C HIS A 131 -19.18 1.43 0.03
N SER A 132 -18.33 1.33 1.05
CA SER A 132 -18.48 0.32 2.11
C SER A 132 -17.63 0.65 3.33
N GLU A 133 -17.92 0.01 4.45
CA GLU A 133 -17.04 -0.06 5.61
C GLU A 133 -16.61 -1.52 5.83
N ILE A 134 -15.32 -1.75 6.06
CA ILE A 134 -14.73 -3.08 6.26
C ILE A 134 -14.20 -3.18 7.68
N ASP A 135 -14.83 -4.02 8.50
CA ASP A 135 -14.35 -4.39 9.84
C ASP A 135 -13.21 -5.40 9.76
N ALA A 136 -12.02 -4.90 9.39
CA ALA A 136 -10.89 -5.76 9.08
C ALA A 136 -10.17 -6.30 10.32
N HIS A 137 -10.07 -5.59 11.45
CA HIS A 137 -9.35 -6.06 12.64
C HIS A 137 -9.99 -5.62 13.97
N ARG A 138 -9.64 -6.29 15.07
CA ARG A 138 -10.12 -5.93 16.42
C ARG A 138 -9.36 -4.78 17.07
N SER A 139 -8.19 -4.43 16.54
CA SER A 139 -7.33 -3.35 17.01
C SER A 139 -7.09 -2.34 15.89
N PRO A 140 -6.71 -1.08 16.20
CA PRO A 140 -6.54 -0.02 15.21
C PRO A 140 -5.62 -0.40 14.05
N LEU A 141 -5.85 0.24 12.90
CA LEU A 141 -5.06 0.01 11.70
C LEU A 141 -3.65 0.58 11.82
N ALA A 142 -2.67 -0.16 11.31
CA ALA A 142 -1.30 0.29 11.15
C ALA A 142 -0.93 0.49 9.68
N ALA A 143 -1.50 -0.30 8.77
CA ALA A 143 -1.24 -0.21 7.33
C ALA A 143 -2.50 -0.53 6.51
N ILE A 144 -2.66 0.16 5.39
CA ILE A 144 -3.71 -0.05 4.38
C ILE A 144 -3.05 0.07 3.00
N ALA A 145 -3.41 -0.80 2.07
CA ALA A 145 -3.04 -0.68 0.66
C ALA A 145 -4.19 -1.12 -0.24
N LEU A 146 -4.38 -0.44 -1.37
CA LEU A 146 -5.27 -0.84 -2.44
C LEU A 146 -4.46 -1.41 -3.59
N SER A 147 -4.99 -2.42 -4.28
CA SER A 147 -4.43 -2.88 -5.55
C SER A 147 -4.56 -1.79 -6.63
N SER A 148 -3.67 -1.81 -7.62
CA SER A 148 -3.64 -0.78 -8.67
C SER A 148 -4.94 -0.66 -9.48
N ASN A 149 -5.69 -1.75 -9.58
CA ASN A 149 -7.01 -1.81 -10.23
C ASN A 149 -8.18 -1.47 -9.29
N GLY A 150 -7.92 -1.26 -7.99
CA GLY A 150 -8.95 -0.93 -7.00
C GLY A 150 -9.84 -2.09 -6.56
N MET A 151 -9.56 -3.32 -6.99
CA MET A 151 -10.39 -4.48 -6.68
C MET A 151 -10.13 -5.06 -5.28
N TYR A 152 -8.91 -4.93 -4.75
CA TYR A 152 -8.50 -5.56 -3.50
C TYR A 152 -7.93 -4.55 -2.53
N ILE A 153 -8.21 -4.76 -1.23
CA ILE A 153 -7.66 -3.96 -0.15
C ILE A 153 -6.95 -4.85 0.87
N ALA A 154 -5.68 -4.56 1.12
CA ALA A 154 -4.87 -5.20 2.16
C ALA A 154 -4.81 -4.31 3.40
N THR A 155 -4.93 -4.92 4.57
CA THR A 155 -4.94 -4.22 5.86
C THR A 155 -4.11 -4.97 6.88
N ALA A 156 -3.45 -4.24 7.76
CA ALA A 156 -2.82 -4.77 8.96
C ALA A 156 -3.12 -3.86 10.15
N SER A 157 -3.33 -4.46 11.32
CA SER A 157 -3.53 -3.73 12.57
C SER A 157 -2.21 -3.44 13.29
N GLU A 158 -2.28 -2.69 14.39
CA GLU A 158 -1.14 -2.45 15.29
C GLU A 158 -0.53 -3.72 15.90
N GLN A 159 -1.28 -4.84 15.94
CA GLN A 159 -0.70 -6.13 16.31
C GLN A 159 0.22 -6.66 15.20
N GLY A 160 -0.15 -6.42 13.94
CA GLY A 160 0.64 -6.77 12.75
C GLY A 160 0.95 -8.25 12.59
N THR A 161 0.31 -9.15 13.34
CA THR A 161 0.48 -10.61 13.24
C THR A 161 -0.25 -11.20 12.04
N LEU A 162 -1.36 -10.55 11.63
CA LEU A 162 -2.18 -10.93 10.50
C LEU A 162 -2.23 -9.78 9.48
N ILE A 163 -2.25 -10.15 8.22
CA ILE A 163 -2.58 -9.27 7.10
C ILE A 163 -3.87 -9.81 6.48
N ARG A 164 -4.84 -8.94 6.27
CA ARG A 164 -6.14 -9.31 5.70
C ARG A 164 -6.36 -8.63 4.36
N VAL A 165 -6.75 -9.41 3.36
CA VAL A 165 -7.07 -8.94 2.02
C VAL A 165 -8.56 -9.12 1.78
N HIS A 166 -9.26 -8.05 1.44
CA HIS A 166 -10.69 -8.07 1.13
C HIS A 166 -10.90 -7.71 -0.35
N LEU A 167 -12.00 -8.20 -0.92
CA LEU A 167 -12.50 -7.69 -2.20
C LEU A 167 -13.29 -6.41 -1.92
N VAL A 168 -13.00 -5.33 -2.66
CA VAL A 168 -13.66 -4.03 -2.44
C VAL A 168 -15.15 -4.08 -2.75
N SER A 169 -15.58 -4.87 -3.75
CA SER A 169 -17.00 -5.06 -4.06
C SER A 169 -17.74 -5.95 -3.06
N GLU A 170 -17.03 -6.77 -2.27
CA GLU A 170 -17.59 -7.73 -1.33
C GLU A 170 -16.87 -7.59 0.02
N ALA A 171 -17.23 -6.54 0.78
CA ALA A 171 -16.57 -6.16 2.04
C ALA A 171 -16.44 -7.31 3.07
N THR A 172 -17.31 -8.31 3.03
CA THR A 172 -17.30 -9.46 3.95
C THR A 172 -16.35 -10.58 3.53
N LYS A 173 -15.96 -10.63 2.25
CA LYS A 173 -15.08 -11.68 1.72
C LYS A 173 -13.62 -11.31 1.95
N SER A 174 -12.94 -12.11 2.76
CA SER A 174 -11.56 -11.87 3.13
C SER A 174 -10.67 -13.10 3.05
N TYR A 175 -9.38 -12.84 2.90
CA TYR A 175 -8.27 -13.78 3.03
C TYR A 175 -7.36 -13.29 4.15
N SER A 176 -6.98 -14.18 5.06
CA SER A 176 -6.09 -13.84 6.17
C SER A 176 -4.75 -14.53 5.97
N PHE A 177 -3.66 -13.79 6.15
CA PHE A 177 -2.29 -14.30 6.06
C PHE A 177 -1.58 -14.04 7.37
N ARG A 178 -0.99 -15.06 8.00
CA ARG A 178 -0.15 -14.86 9.18
C ARG A 178 1.23 -14.42 8.75
N ARG A 179 1.62 -13.22 9.20
CA ARG A 179 2.98 -12.70 9.06
C ARG A 179 3.94 -13.36 10.04
N GLY A 180 3.49 -13.62 11.28
CA GLY A 180 4.28 -14.32 12.29
C GLY A 180 3.56 -14.43 13.63
N THR A 181 4.19 -15.13 14.58
CA THR A 181 3.63 -15.37 15.92
C THR A 181 3.66 -14.15 16.81
N TYR A 182 4.79 -13.43 16.81
CA TYR A 182 4.97 -12.25 17.66
C TYR A 182 4.52 -10.97 16.96
N PRO A 183 3.94 -10.00 17.66
CA PRO A 183 3.62 -8.68 17.10
C PRO A 183 4.81 -8.01 16.43
N SER A 184 4.55 -7.29 15.34
CA SER A 184 5.55 -6.49 14.60
C SER A 184 4.79 -5.45 13.80
N THR A 185 5.16 -4.18 13.94
CA THR A 185 4.53 -3.07 13.23
C THR A 185 4.77 -3.22 11.74
N ILE A 186 3.68 -3.34 10.96
CA ILE A 186 3.75 -3.34 9.50
C ILE A 186 4.05 -1.92 9.04
N TYR A 187 5.11 -1.74 8.25
CA TYR A 187 5.51 -0.43 7.72
C TYR A 187 4.93 -0.17 6.32
N SER A 188 4.90 -1.17 5.45
CA SER A 188 4.32 -1.04 4.11
C SER A 188 3.67 -2.32 3.65
N LEU A 189 2.67 -2.17 2.78
CA LEU A 189 1.98 -3.24 2.06
C LEU A 189 2.00 -2.87 0.57
N SER A 190 2.31 -3.82 -0.30
CA SER A 190 2.30 -3.59 -1.75
C SER A 190 1.81 -4.81 -2.51
N PHE A 191 0.73 -4.63 -3.26
CA PHE A 191 0.28 -5.62 -4.22
C PHE A 191 1.21 -5.67 -5.43
N GLY A 192 1.37 -6.86 -5.99
CA GLY A 192 1.85 -7.04 -7.35
C GLY A 192 1.02 -6.24 -8.36
N PRO A 193 1.64 -5.56 -9.34
CA PRO A 193 0.90 -4.95 -10.44
C PRO A 193 0.08 -6.01 -11.18
N SER A 194 -1.23 -5.80 -11.32
CA SER A 194 -2.12 -6.70 -12.04
C SER A 194 -3.36 -5.95 -12.52
N THR A 195 -3.90 -6.38 -13.67
CA THR A 195 -5.23 -5.95 -14.15
C THR A 195 -6.35 -6.78 -13.52
N GLN A 196 -6.03 -7.97 -12.99
CA GLN A 196 -6.97 -8.91 -12.39
C GLN A 196 -6.61 -9.13 -10.91
N LEU A 197 -6.64 -10.38 -10.43
CA LEU A 197 -6.09 -10.75 -9.14
C LEU A 197 -4.56 -10.56 -9.15
N PRO A 198 -3.98 -9.82 -8.19
CA PRO A 198 -2.53 -9.78 -8.02
C PRO A 198 -1.99 -11.15 -7.63
N ASP A 199 -0.83 -11.56 -8.16
CA ASP A 199 -0.26 -12.87 -7.80
C ASP A 199 0.31 -12.88 -6.39
N ILE A 200 0.92 -11.76 -5.97
CA ILE A 200 1.54 -11.60 -4.66
C ILE A 200 1.13 -10.30 -3.95
N LEU A 201 1.18 -10.32 -2.63
CA LEU A 201 1.17 -9.16 -1.74
C LEU A 201 2.44 -9.21 -0.89
N ILE A 202 3.20 -8.12 -0.82
CA ILE A 202 4.35 -8.02 0.07
C ILE A 202 4.06 -7.15 1.29
N ALA A 203 4.75 -7.43 2.39
CA ALA A 203 4.71 -6.65 3.61
C ALA A 203 6.10 -6.48 4.21
N THR A 204 6.46 -5.24 4.57
CA THR A 204 7.63 -4.93 5.41
C THR A 204 7.19 -4.72 6.85
N SER A 205 8.06 -5.02 7.81
CA SER A 205 7.73 -4.80 9.22
C SER A 205 8.93 -4.40 10.09
N SER A 206 8.64 -4.00 11.32
CA SER A 206 9.65 -3.58 12.31
C SER A 206 10.70 -4.64 12.66
N SER A 207 10.45 -5.92 12.39
CA SER A 207 11.45 -6.98 12.57
C SER A 207 12.54 -6.96 11.49
N GLY A 208 12.44 -6.11 10.46
CA GLY A 208 13.40 -6.07 9.36
C GLY A 208 13.17 -7.13 8.28
N SER A 209 12.10 -7.91 8.39
CA SER A 209 11.72 -8.94 7.43
C SER A 209 10.81 -8.41 6.32
N ILE A 210 10.91 -9.03 5.14
CA ILE A 210 9.97 -8.88 4.03
C ILE A 210 9.22 -10.19 3.88
N HIS A 211 7.90 -10.12 3.88
CA HIS A 211 7.03 -11.25 3.66
C HIS A 211 6.33 -11.10 2.32
N ALA A 212 6.27 -12.16 1.52
CA ALA A 212 5.51 -12.24 0.28
C ALA A 212 4.45 -13.32 0.42
N PHE A 213 3.20 -12.95 0.17
CA PHE A 213 2.03 -13.81 0.27
C PHE A 213 1.48 -14.10 -1.12
N SER A 214 1.32 -15.37 -1.47
CA SER A 214 0.73 -15.78 -2.75
C SER A 214 -0.80 -15.74 -2.69
N LEU A 215 -1.41 -14.81 -3.41
CA LEU A 215 -2.87 -14.63 -3.38
C LEU A 215 -3.58 -15.66 -4.24
N SER A 216 -3.09 -15.93 -5.46
CA SER A 216 -3.71 -16.87 -6.40
C SER A 216 -3.88 -18.28 -5.81
N LEU A 217 -2.89 -18.74 -5.05
CA LEU A 217 -2.95 -20.02 -4.35
C LEU A 217 -3.99 -20.04 -3.22
N ALA A 218 -4.02 -18.98 -2.41
CA ALA A 218 -4.96 -18.87 -1.30
C ALA A 218 -6.43 -18.86 -1.78
N ILE A 219 -6.71 -18.18 -2.89
CA ILE A 219 -8.06 -18.13 -3.47
C ILE A 219 -8.49 -19.47 -4.07
N ASN A 220 -7.59 -20.14 -4.81
CA ASN A 220 -7.91 -21.40 -5.49
C ASN A 220 -8.13 -22.58 -4.55
N GLN A 221 -7.42 -22.64 -3.41
CA GLN A 221 -7.64 -23.71 -2.42
C GLN A 221 -9.01 -23.59 -1.73
N ARG A 222 -9.51 -22.37 -1.49
CA ARG A 222 -10.83 -22.15 -0.89
C ARG A 222 -11.97 -22.71 -1.76
N SER A 223 -11.86 -22.56 -3.08
CA SER A 223 -12.79 -23.18 -4.04
C SER A 223 -12.81 -24.71 -3.88
N LYS A 224 -11.63 -25.35 -3.71
CA LYS A 224 -11.52 -26.81 -3.52
C LYS A 224 -11.96 -27.31 -2.14
N ARG A 225 -11.88 -26.51 -1.07
CA ARG A 225 -12.37 -26.88 0.27
C ARG A 225 -13.88 -26.74 0.42
N SER A 226 -14.51 -25.82 -0.32
CA SER A 226 -15.97 -25.64 -0.29
C SER A 226 -16.75 -26.88 -0.77
N THR A 227 -16.09 -27.87 -1.38
CA THR A 227 -16.69 -29.11 -1.86
C THR A 227 -16.47 -30.33 -0.95
N SER A 228 -15.75 -30.20 0.18
CA SER A 228 -15.48 -31.32 1.11
C SER A 228 -16.25 -31.20 2.43
N PHE A 229 -17.17 -32.16 2.66
CA PHE A 229 -18.16 -32.18 3.75
C PHE A 229 -17.62 -32.35 5.20
N LEU A 230 -16.30 -32.32 5.44
CA LEU A 230 -15.71 -32.66 6.76
C LEU A 230 -14.90 -31.52 7.43
N GLY A 231 -14.90 -30.30 6.89
CA GLY A 231 -14.07 -29.19 7.40
C GLY A 231 -14.71 -28.23 8.41
N SER A 232 -15.96 -28.46 8.84
CA SER A 232 -16.84 -27.42 9.40
C SER A 232 -16.65 -27.03 10.88
N VAL A 233 -15.54 -27.40 11.55
CA VAL A 233 -15.43 -27.26 13.03
C VAL A 233 -14.45 -26.16 13.48
N LEU A 234 -13.75 -25.48 12.58
CA LEU A 234 -12.87 -24.36 12.93
C LEU A 234 -13.33 -23.06 12.25
N PRO A 235 -13.34 -21.90 12.92
CA PRO A 235 -13.65 -20.64 12.25
C PRO A 235 -12.61 -20.36 11.16
N ASP A 236 -13.07 -20.33 9.91
CA ASP A 236 -12.27 -20.32 8.67
C ASP A 236 -11.13 -19.28 8.66
N SER A 237 -11.34 -18.14 9.31
CA SER A 237 -10.34 -17.05 9.40
C SER A 237 -9.04 -17.41 10.12
N VAL A 238 -9.04 -18.45 10.97
CA VAL A 238 -7.87 -18.87 11.76
C VAL A 238 -7.11 -20.01 11.08
N SER A 239 -7.80 -20.95 10.43
CA SER A 239 -7.15 -22.04 9.70
C SER A 239 -6.41 -21.55 8.46
N ASP A 240 -6.99 -20.62 7.70
CA ASP A 240 -6.40 -20.13 6.44
C ASP A 240 -5.17 -19.25 6.68
N ALA A 241 -5.12 -18.57 7.84
CA ALA A 241 -3.96 -17.76 8.21
C ALA A 241 -2.71 -18.60 8.50
N LEU A 242 -2.85 -19.90 8.78
CA LEU A 242 -1.77 -20.75 9.26
C LEU A 242 -1.11 -21.60 8.18
N ASP A 243 -1.55 -21.57 6.92
CA ASP A 243 -0.93 -22.40 5.87
C ASP A 243 0.43 -21.82 5.44
N PRO A 244 1.57 -22.48 5.78
CA PRO A 244 2.90 -22.02 5.42
C PRO A 244 3.13 -22.06 3.90
N ALA A 245 2.30 -22.80 3.15
CA ALA A 245 2.47 -22.99 1.71
C ALA A 245 2.26 -21.71 0.88
N HIS A 246 1.83 -20.59 1.47
CA HIS A 246 1.58 -19.34 0.72
C HIS A 246 2.46 -18.18 1.19
N HIS A 247 3.49 -18.47 2.01
CA HIS A 247 4.24 -17.47 2.74
C HIS A 247 5.74 -17.59 2.53
N HIS A 248 6.30 -16.68 1.75
CA HIS A 248 7.73 -16.61 1.45
C HIS A 248 8.35 -15.47 2.25
N VAL A 249 9.46 -15.71 2.95
CA VAL A 249 10.02 -14.71 3.87
C VAL A 249 11.50 -14.48 3.59
N LEU A 250 11.87 -13.21 3.42
CA LEU A 250 13.24 -12.75 3.50
C LEU A 250 13.47 -12.18 4.90
N GLN A 251 14.21 -12.91 5.72
CA GLN A 251 14.64 -12.45 7.03
C GLN A 251 15.79 -11.45 6.90
N ASN A 252 15.87 -10.49 7.82
CA ASN A 252 16.96 -9.50 7.88
C ASN A 252 17.20 -8.76 6.55
N ALA A 253 16.14 -8.48 5.79
CA ALA A 253 16.23 -7.67 4.57
C ALA A 253 16.71 -6.24 4.89
N VAL A 254 16.23 -5.71 6.02
CA VAL A 254 16.59 -4.40 6.55
C VAL A 254 16.90 -4.55 8.03
N SER A 255 17.75 -3.69 8.60
CA SER A 255 17.99 -3.64 10.04
C SER A 255 16.67 -3.46 10.81
N SER A 256 16.49 -4.26 11.86
CA SER A 256 15.30 -4.21 12.72
C SER A 256 15.07 -2.79 13.27
N GLY A 257 13.81 -2.36 13.30
CA GLY A 257 13.39 -1.03 13.75
C GLY A 257 13.55 0.09 12.72
N ILE A 258 14.30 -0.12 11.63
CA ILE A 258 14.41 0.87 10.55
C ILE A 258 13.15 0.79 9.68
N ARG A 259 12.42 1.92 9.60
CA ARG A 259 11.25 2.03 8.72
C ARG A 259 11.65 1.78 7.27
N SER A 260 10.86 0.95 6.61
CA SER A 260 11.08 0.59 5.21
C SER A 260 9.78 0.61 4.43
N TYR A 261 9.87 1.03 3.17
CA TYR A 261 8.78 1.05 2.23
C TYR A 261 9.15 0.18 1.02
N ALA A 262 8.34 -0.83 0.73
CA ALA A 262 8.59 -1.75 -0.37
C ALA A 262 7.48 -1.69 -1.42
N VAL A 263 7.87 -1.86 -2.68
CA VAL A 263 6.97 -1.91 -3.82
C VAL A 263 7.32 -3.09 -4.72
N VAL A 264 6.33 -3.90 -5.06
CA VAL A 264 6.46 -4.88 -6.16
C VAL A 264 6.44 -4.11 -7.48
N ARG A 265 7.56 -4.09 -8.19
CA ARG A 265 7.73 -3.33 -9.43
C ARG A 265 7.21 -4.08 -10.65
N LYS A 266 7.47 -5.39 -10.67
CA LYS A 266 7.24 -6.23 -11.84
C LYS A 266 6.98 -7.67 -11.39
N ILE A 267 6.16 -8.37 -12.15
CA ILE A 267 5.93 -9.80 -12.03
C ILE A 267 6.07 -10.42 -13.43
N ASP A 268 6.96 -11.38 -13.56
CA ASP A 268 7.14 -12.20 -14.75
C ASP A 268 6.67 -13.63 -14.44
N LYS A 269 5.68 -14.11 -15.20
CA LYS A 269 5.23 -15.51 -15.14
C LYS A 269 6.09 -16.32 -16.10
N LEU A 270 6.79 -17.32 -15.56
CA LEU A 270 7.62 -18.23 -16.33
C LEU A 270 6.75 -19.43 -16.71
N GLU A 271 6.35 -19.49 -17.98
CA GLU A 271 5.52 -20.60 -18.50
C GLU A 271 6.29 -21.92 -18.41
N GLY A 272 5.80 -22.83 -17.58
CA GLY A 272 6.11 -24.26 -17.66
C GLY A 272 5.07 -24.94 -18.55
N THR A 273 5.46 -26.03 -19.20
CA THR A 273 4.57 -26.84 -20.05
C THR A 273 3.25 -27.14 -19.33
N SER A 274 2.16 -26.86 -20.05
CA SER A 274 0.78 -26.81 -19.57
C SER A 274 0.34 -28.08 -18.85
N SER A 275 0.14 -27.95 -17.54
CA SER A 275 -0.77 -28.83 -16.79
C SER A 275 -1.50 -27.99 -15.72
N PRO A 276 -2.83 -28.08 -15.61
CA PRO A 276 -3.65 -27.22 -14.75
C PRO A 276 -3.48 -27.48 -13.24
N SER A 277 -2.59 -28.40 -12.85
CA SER A 277 -2.37 -28.83 -11.46
C SER A 277 -1.11 -28.26 -10.80
N HIS A 278 -0.23 -27.57 -11.54
CA HIS A 278 1.06 -27.10 -11.00
C HIS A 278 1.14 -25.57 -10.92
N PHE A 279 1.81 -25.07 -9.88
CA PHE A 279 2.04 -23.65 -9.68
C PHE A 279 2.86 -23.07 -10.84
N THR A 280 2.41 -21.94 -11.39
CA THR A 280 3.18 -21.23 -12.41
C THR A 280 4.37 -20.55 -11.74
N SER A 281 5.58 -20.91 -12.16
CA SER A 281 6.80 -20.25 -11.70
C SER A 281 6.68 -18.74 -11.89
N LEU A 282 7.11 -17.98 -10.89
CA LEU A 282 6.94 -16.53 -10.85
C LEU A 282 8.24 -15.87 -10.43
N ARG A 283 8.59 -14.77 -11.09
CA ARG A 283 9.68 -13.89 -10.69
C ARG A 283 9.12 -12.49 -10.41
N ALA A 284 9.36 -11.97 -9.22
CA ALA A 284 8.97 -10.63 -8.82
C ALA A 284 10.20 -9.75 -8.54
N THR A 285 10.19 -8.53 -9.06
CA THR A 285 11.17 -7.49 -8.71
C THR A 285 10.59 -6.61 -7.63
N VAL A 286 11.28 -6.48 -6.51
CA VAL A 286 10.86 -5.73 -5.32
C VAL A 286 11.87 -4.64 -5.03
N SER A 287 11.44 -3.39 -5.07
CA SER A 287 12.27 -2.28 -4.58
C SER A 287 11.93 -1.98 -3.13
N VAL A 288 12.94 -1.70 -2.32
CA VAL A 288 12.82 -1.33 -0.91
C VAL A 288 13.60 -0.04 -0.71
N ILE A 289 12.98 0.94 -0.06
CA ILE A 289 13.67 2.13 0.44
C ILE A 289 13.58 2.14 1.96
N THR A 290 14.64 2.60 2.61
CA THR A 290 14.75 2.64 4.06
C THR A 290 14.92 4.06 4.56
N TYR A 291 14.48 4.31 5.79
CA TYR A 291 14.55 5.64 6.40
C TYR A 291 15.99 6.13 6.61
N ASN A 292 16.96 5.23 6.75
CA ASN A 292 18.38 5.56 6.79
C ASN A 292 19.00 5.79 5.39
N GLY A 293 18.17 5.88 4.35
CA GLY A 293 18.57 6.36 3.02
C GLY A 293 19.14 5.30 2.08
N TYR A 294 18.85 4.02 2.28
CA TYR A 294 19.26 2.98 1.34
C TYR A 294 18.13 2.66 0.38
N PHE A 295 18.48 2.47 -0.89
CA PHE A 295 17.66 1.79 -1.89
C PHE A 295 18.23 0.40 -2.10
N GLN A 296 17.35 -0.59 -2.06
CA GLN A 296 17.66 -2.00 -2.31
C GLN A 296 16.68 -2.54 -3.35
N GLU A 297 17.17 -3.36 -4.26
CA GLU A 297 16.33 -4.09 -5.21
C GLU A 297 16.56 -5.59 -5.06
N TYR A 298 15.48 -6.30 -4.77
CA TYR A 298 15.47 -7.75 -4.63
C TYR A 298 14.71 -8.40 -5.78
N THR A 299 15.16 -9.58 -6.18
CA THR A 299 14.40 -10.51 -7.00
C THR A 299 13.88 -11.65 -6.11
N LEU A 300 12.57 -11.88 -6.12
CA LEU A 300 11.93 -13.07 -5.57
C LEU A 300 11.61 -14.03 -6.72
N SER A 301 12.22 -15.20 -6.76
CA SER A 301 11.85 -16.28 -7.68
C SER A 301 11.15 -17.39 -6.92
N ILE A 302 9.95 -17.77 -7.36
CA ILE A 302 9.18 -18.90 -6.84
C ILE A 302 9.06 -19.94 -7.95
N ASN A 303 9.53 -21.15 -7.72
CA ASN A 303 9.46 -22.22 -8.72
C ASN A 303 8.10 -22.95 -8.71
N ASN A 304 7.90 -23.87 -9.63
CA ASN A 304 6.68 -24.68 -9.75
C ASN A 304 6.41 -25.62 -8.55
N LYS A 305 7.41 -25.85 -7.69
CA LYS A 305 7.28 -26.56 -6.40
C LYS A 305 6.97 -25.61 -5.23
N ASN A 306 6.76 -24.32 -5.53
CA ASN A 306 6.52 -23.26 -4.53
C ASN A 306 7.71 -23.09 -3.56
N GLU A 307 8.92 -23.32 -4.02
CA GLU A 307 10.14 -22.96 -3.29
C GLU A 307 10.58 -21.56 -3.73
N SER A 308 10.89 -20.69 -2.77
CA SER A 308 11.32 -19.31 -3.02
C SER A 308 12.81 -19.11 -2.87
N LEU A 309 13.40 -18.28 -3.73
CA LEU A 309 14.73 -17.72 -3.60
C LEU A 309 14.66 -16.20 -3.69
N TRP A 310 15.27 -15.53 -2.72
CA TRP A 310 15.46 -14.08 -2.72
C TRP A 310 16.91 -13.75 -3.07
N THR A 311 17.11 -12.82 -4.00
CA THR A 311 18.43 -12.33 -4.41
C THR A 311 18.46 -10.81 -4.28
N LEU A 312 19.49 -10.25 -3.65
CA LEU A 312 19.75 -8.81 -3.67
C LEU A 312 20.50 -8.48 -4.98
N GLU A 313 19.87 -7.70 -5.85
CA GLU A 313 20.44 -7.33 -7.16
C GLU A 313 21.25 -6.03 -7.06
N ARG A 314 20.74 -5.06 -6.30
CA ARG A 314 21.32 -3.72 -6.21
C ARG A 314 21.11 -3.15 -4.81
N GLU A 315 22.13 -2.47 -4.29
CA GLU A 315 22.04 -1.64 -3.09
C GLU A 315 22.87 -0.37 -3.29
N PHE A 316 22.32 0.78 -2.92
CA PHE A 316 23.07 2.04 -2.89
C PHE A 316 22.45 3.04 -1.91
N ASN A 317 23.28 3.98 -1.46
CA ASN A 317 22.88 5.06 -0.57
C ASN A 317 22.32 6.24 -1.39
N LEU A 318 21.09 6.65 -1.10
CA LEU A 318 20.39 7.74 -1.78
C LEU A 318 21.01 9.11 -1.47
N PHE A 319 21.69 9.27 -0.34
CA PHE A 319 22.38 10.50 0.04
C PHE A 319 23.74 10.67 -0.65
N SER A 320 24.35 9.59 -1.15
CA SER A 320 25.61 9.69 -1.91
C SER A 320 25.41 10.08 -3.37
N ILE A 321 24.18 10.00 -3.89
CA ILE A 321 23.87 10.30 -5.30
C ILE A 321 23.80 11.83 -5.55
N THR A 322 23.68 12.64 -4.49
CA THR A 322 23.60 14.11 -4.58
C THR A 322 24.94 14.83 -4.76
N THR A 323 26.07 14.14 -4.91
CA THR A 323 27.40 14.76 -5.15
C THR A 323 27.88 14.69 -6.60
N GLY A 324 26.99 14.43 -7.57
CA GLY A 324 27.30 14.37 -9.00
C GLY A 324 26.70 15.51 -9.81
#